data_AF-X1IW63-F1
#
_entry.id   AF-X1IW63-F1
#
_cell.length_a   1.000
_cell.length_b   1.000
_cell.length_c   1.000
_cell.angle_alpha   90.00
_cell.angle_beta   90.00
_cell.angle_gamma   90.00
#
_symmetry.space_group_name_H-M   'P 1'
#
loop_
_entity.id
_entity.type
_entity.pdbx_description
1 polymer ?
#
loop_
_entity_poly.entity_id
_entity_poly.type
_entity_poly.pdbx_seq_one_letter_code
_entity_poly.pdbx_strand_id
1 'polypeptide(L)'
;KKLQELSKELFYDFQKKFLNSIAEILVEDEIKDKEGRIYSRGITSNYIKIIIPDFVGKKGEIVSVKLNQIISNYVISSVQTN
;
A
#
# COMPACT_ATOMS: atom_id res chain seq x y z
N LYS A 1 -19.53 -18.22 -5.63
CA LYS A 1 -18.82 -17.45 -4.58
C LYS A 1 -17.43 -18.02 -4.30
N LYS A 2 -17.25 -19.35 -4.26
CA LYS A 2 -15.95 -20.04 -4.09
C LYS A 2 -14.75 -19.45 -4.85
N LEU A 3 -14.88 -19.15 -6.15
CA LEU A 3 -13.76 -18.61 -6.94
C LEU A 3 -13.31 -17.21 -6.48
N GLN A 4 -14.26 -16.35 -6.07
CA GLN A 4 -13.95 -15.02 -5.55
C GLN A 4 -13.30 -15.09 -4.17
N GLU A 5 -13.71 -16.04 -3.34
CA GLU A 5 -13.10 -16.30 -2.02
C GLU A 5 -11.65 -16.78 -2.18
N LEU A 6 -11.42 -17.78 -3.03
CA LEU A 6 -10.08 -18.29 -3.33
C LEU A 6 -9.16 -17.21 -3.92
N SER A 7 -9.69 -16.35 -4.78
CA SER A 7 -8.93 -15.23 -5.34
C SER A 7 -8.51 -14.23 -4.25
N LYS A 8 -9.37 -13.95 -3.27
CA LYS A 8 -9.04 -13.07 -2.14
C LYS A 8 -7.98 -13.68 -1.24
N GLU A 9 -8.12 -14.96 -0.90
CA GLU A 9 -7.17 -15.71 -0.08
C GLU A 9 -5.79 -15.75 -0.75
N LEU A 10 -5.73 -16.11 -2.03
CA LEU A 10 -4.48 -16.13 -2.80
C LEU A 10 -3.79 -14.77 -2.83
N PHE A 11 -4.55 -13.69 -3.02
CA PHE A 11 -3.99 -12.34 -3.05
C PHE A 11 -3.51 -11.89 -1.67
N TYR A 12 -4.25 -12.21 -0.62
CA TYR A 12 -3.85 -11.95 0.76
C TYR A 12 -2.54 -12.67 1.11
N ASP A 13 -2.44 -13.96 0.78
CA ASP A 13 -1.23 -14.75 1.00
C ASP A 13 -0.04 -14.24 0.18
N PHE A 14 -0.28 -13.74 -1.02
CA PHE A 14 0.74 -13.07 -1.82
C PHE A 14 1.26 -11.81 -1.13
N GLN A 15 0.36 -10.91 -0.69
CA GLN A 15 0.72 -9.68 0.02
C GLN A 15 1.50 -9.96 1.32
N LYS A 16 1.08 -11.00 2.06
CA LYS A 16 1.67 -11.39 3.35
C LYS A 16 3.16 -11.70 3.25
N LYS A 17 3.64 -12.19 2.11
CA LYS A 17 5.06 -12.48 1.85
C LYS A 17 5.96 -11.25 1.92
N PHE A 18 5.40 -10.05 1.77
CA PHE A 18 6.13 -8.78 1.75
C PHE A 18 5.96 -7.96 3.02
N LEU A 19 5.22 -8.46 4.01
CA LEU A 19 5.12 -7.73 5.28
C LEU A 19 6.48 -7.63 5.97
N ASN A 20 6.72 -6.46 6.56
CA ASN A 20 7.96 -6.01 7.18
C ASN A 20 9.15 -5.80 6.22
N SER A 21 8.98 -5.97 4.91
CA SER A 21 10.01 -5.60 3.93
C SER A 21 9.92 -4.11 3.56
N ILE A 22 11.02 -3.60 3.00
CA ILE A 22 11.06 -2.29 2.33
C ILE A 22 10.70 -2.50 0.85
N ALA A 23 9.88 -1.61 0.30
CA ALA A 23 9.51 -1.63 -1.11
C ALA A 23 9.48 -0.21 -1.69
N GLU A 24 9.83 -0.10 -2.97
CA GLU A 24 9.64 1.11 -3.77
C GLU A 24 8.20 1.18 -4.28
N ILE A 25 7.58 2.35 -4.11
CA ILE A 25 6.18 2.61 -4.47
C ILE A 25 6.13 3.75 -5.47
N LEU A 26 5.40 3.55 -6.57
CA LEU A 26 4.98 4.63 -7.46
C LEU A 26 3.76 5.33 -6.85
N VAL A 27 3.90 6.59 -6.49
CA VAL A 27 2.80 7.41 -5.97
C VAL A 27 1.80 7.73 -7.08
N GLU A 28 0.53 7.41 -6.86
CA GLU A 28 -0.53 7.56 -7.86
C GLU A 28 -1.46 8.75 -7.57
N ASP A 29 -1.89 8.90 -6.32
CA ASP A 29 -2.83 9.95 -5.92
C ASP A 29 -2.87 10.23 -4.41
N GLU A 30 -3.41 11.40 -4.05
CA GLU A 30 -3.68 11.83 -2.68
C GLU A 30 -5.15 11.53 -2.33
N ILE A 31 -5.40 11.01 -1.12
CA ILE A 31 -6.75 10.83 -0.56
C ILE A 31 -6.86 11.55 0.78
N LYS A 32 -8.08 12.00 1.10
CA LYS A 32 -8.44 12.59 2.39
C LYS A 32 -9.49 11.73 3.08
N ASP A 33 -9.31 11.46 4.37
CA ASP A 33 -10.34 10.84 5.19
C ASP A 33 -11.41 11.87 5.61
N LYS A 34 -12.40 11.42 6.40
CA LYS A 34 -13.51 12.27 6.86
C LYS A 34 -13.06 13.31 7.87
N GLU A 35 -11.96 13.06 8.55
CA GLU A 35 -11.31 13.88 9.56
C GLU A 35 -10.30 14.86 8.94
N GLY A 36 -10.11 14.82 7.61
CA GLY A 36 -9.22 15.70 6.87
C GLY A 36 -7.75 15.26 6.85
N ARG A 37 -7.42 14.08 7.36
CA ARG A 37 -6.06 13.51 7.28
C ARG A 37 -5.73 13.13 5.86
N ILE A 38 -4.50 13.42 5.46
CA ILE A 38 -4.01 13.23 4.10
C ILE A 38 -3.17 11.95 4.04
N TYR A 39 -3.44 11.15 3.00
CA TYR A 39 -2.70 9.93 2.71
C TYR A 39 -2.30 9.94 1.24
N SER A 40 -1.15 9.36 0.92
CA SER A 40 -0.82 9.01 -0.46
C SER A 40 -1.17 7.56 -0.75
N ARG A 41 -1.66 7.29 -1.95
CA ARG A 41 -1.79 5.94 -2.50
C ARG A 41 -0.73 5.71 -3.56
N GLY A 42 -0.38 4.45 -3.70
CA GLY A 42 0.53 4.03 -4.76
C GLY A 42 0.52 2.54 -4.98
N ILE A 43 1.40 2.11 -5.86
CA ILE A 43 1.53 0.71 -6.25
C ILE A 43 3.01 0.30 -6.30
N THR A 44 3.29 -0.91 -5.82
CA THR A 44 4.60 -1.53 -5.99
C THR A 44 4.79 -2.06 -7.41
N SER A 45 6.02 -2.40 -7.79
CA SER A 45 6.35 -3.07 -9.06
C SER A 45 5.66 -4.44 -9.26
N ASN A 46 5.22 -5.07 -8.17
CA ASN A 46 4.46 -6.33 -8.17
C ASN A 46 2.97 -6.14 -7.88
N TYR A 47 2.42 -4.96 -8.17
CA TYR A 47 0.99 -4.63 -8.16
C TYR A 47 0.30 -4.67 -6.79
N ILE A 48 1.05 -4.56 -5.69
CA ILE A 48 0.48 -4.41 -4.36
C ILE A 48 0.04 -2.97 -4.19
N LYS A 49 -1.24 -2.77 -3.85
CA LYS A 49 -1.81 -1.46 -3.56
C LYS A 49 -1.40 -0.99 -2.17
N ILE A 50 -0.89 0.23 -2.10
CA ILE A 50 -0.30 0.79 -0.88
C ILE A 50 -1.07 2.03 -0.44
N ILE A 51 -1.20 2.18 0.87
CA ILE A 51 -1.57 3.44 1.51
C ILE A 51 -0.40 3.86 2.38
N ILE A 52 0.05 5.10 2.20
CA ILE A 52 1.11 5.75 2.97
C ILE A 52 0.44 6.83 3.83
N PRO A 53 0.15 6.55 5.12
CA PRO A 53 -0.37 7.55 6.05
C PRO A 53 0.63 8.67 6.29
N ASP A 54 0.09 9.85 6.58
CA ASP A 54 0.86 11.03 6.99
C ASP A 54 1.96 11.43 5.98
N PHE A 55 1.76 11.08 4.71
CA PHE A 55 2.67 11.37 3.61
C PHE A 55 1.93 11.97 2.43
N VAL A 56 2.48 13.06 1.88
CA VAL A 56 1.98 13.75 0.69
C VAL A 56 3.06 13.72 -0.38
N GLY A 57 3.03 12.67 -1.20
CA GLY A 57 3.92 12.51 -2.35
C GLY A 57 3.34 13.13 -3.61
N LYS A 58 4.20 13.42 -4.58
CA LYS A 58 3.78 13.86 -5.91
C LYS A 58 3.42 12.66 -6.78
N LYS A 59 2.37 12.78 -7.59
CA LYS A 59 2.05 11.74 -8.58
C LYS A 59 3.25 11.50 -9.51
N GLY A 60 3.63 10.23 -9.66
CA GLY A 60 4.80 9.81 -10.44
C GLY A 60 6.11 9.76 -9.65
N GLU A 61 6.10 10.17 -8.39
CA GLU A 61 7.24 10.03 -7.47
C GLU A 61 7.42 8.55 -7.07
N ILE A 62 8.69 8.13 -6.92
CA ILE A 62 9.04 6.83 -6.35
C ILE A 62 9.50 7.06 -4.91
N VAL A 63 8.86 6.37 -3.96
CA VAL A 63 9.17 6.47 -2.54
C VAL A 63 9.41 5.08 -1.91
N SER A 64 10.43 4.99 -1.04
CA SER A 64 10.71 3.78 -0.28
C SER A 64 9.91 3.75 1.01
N VAL A 65 9.14 2.68 1.21
CA VAL A 65 8.30 2.50 2.40
C VAL A 65 8.52 1.12 3.02
N LYS A 66 8.30 1.03 4.33
CA LYS A 66 8.17 -0.25 5.03
C LYS A 66 6.71 -0.71 4.99
N LEU A 67 6.49 -1.95 4.57
CA LEU A 67 5.17 -2.57 4.49
C LEU A 67 4.75 -3.13 5.85
N ASN A 68 3.72 -2.57 6.50
CA ASN A 68 3.44 -2.86 7.92
C ASN A 68 2.28 -3.82 8.13
N GLN A 69 1.13 -3.57 7.51
CA GLN A 69 -0.08 -4.37 7.74
C GLN A 69 -1.00 -4.40 6.51
N ILE A 70 -1.80 -5.46 6.37
CA ILE A 70 -2.80 -5.59 5.31
C ILE A 70 -4.17 -5.19 5.88
N ILE A 71 -4.85 -4.25 5.23
CA ILE A 71 -6.24 -3.88 5.53
C ILE A 71 -7.05 -3.99 4.24
N SER A 72 -8.03 -4.90 4.24
CA SER A 72 -8.82 -5.23 3.04
C SER A 72 -7.92 -5.67 1.88
N ASN A 73 -7.77 -4.85 0.83
CA ASN A 73 -6.94 -5.11 -0.33
C ASN A 73 -5.74 -4.16 -0.44
N TYR A 74 -5.49 -3.34 0.58
CA TYR A 74 -4.35 -2.43 0.65
C TYR A 74 -3.36 -2.86 1.72
N VAL A 75 -2.08 -2.56 1.48
CA VAL A 75 -1.04 -2.64 2.50
C VAL A 75 -0.79 -1.23 3.03
N ILE A 76 -0.95 -1.05 4.34
CA ILE A 76 -0.59 0.18 5.03
C ILE A 76 0.92 0.16 5.29
N SER A 77 1.58 1.24 4.93
CA SER A 77 3.04 1.37 5.03
C SER A 77 3.45 2.57 5.87
N SER A 78 4.74 2.74 6.08
CA SER A 78 5.35 3.95 6.65
C SER A 78 6.56 4.35 5.82
N VAL A 79 6.74 5.64 5.57
CA VAL A 79 7.92 6.14 4.85
C VAL A 79 9.18 5.70 5.60
N GLN A 80 10.15 5.17 4.85
CA GLN A 80 11.44 4.82 5.42
C GLN A 80 12.30 6.09 5.50
N THR A 81 12.38 6.71 6.67
CA THR A 81 13.42 7.70 6.98
C THR A 81 14.70 6.97 7.36
N ASN A 82 15.81 7.34 6.73
CA ASN A 82 17.16 6.92 7.13
C ASN A 82 17.57 7.56 8.46
#